data_AF-A0A662CFY2-F1
#
_entry.id   AF-A0A662CFY2-F1
#
_cell.length_a   1.000
_cell.length_b   1.000
_cell.length_c   1.000
_cell.angle_alpha   90.00
_cell.angle_beta   90.00
_cell.angle_gamma   90.00
#
_symmetry.space_group_name_H-M   'P 1'
#
loop_
_entity.id
_entity.type
_entity.pdbx_description
1 polymer ?
#
loop_
_entity_poly.entity_id
_entity_poly.type
_entity_poly.pdbx_seq_one_letter_code
_entity_poly.pdbx_strand_id
1 'polypeptide(L)'
;MWLEVLLVKGVNDRPQELEALVGLVKRINPARVQLNTVVRPPAHGGEPLSLEELEALMPLFGPRAEVVAYPTDKKAKEREGLRDAIVETVARRPCSKEDIAKVLGVSALEVAKYLGELLDEGRLEAVRHGNQIFYKANRSG
;
A
#
# COMPACT_ATOMS: atom_id res chain seq x y z
N MET A 1 4.90 -30.09 -2.60
CA MET A 1 4.07 -29.39 -1.59
C MET A 1 4.74 -28.06 -1.27
N TRP A 2 4.00 -26.96 -1.31
CA TRP A 2 4.44 -25.65 -0.84
C TRP A 2 3.76 -25.33 0.51
N LEU A 3 4.39 -24.47 1.31
CA LEU A 3 3.87 -24.00 2.59
C LEU A 3 3.78 -22.48 2.55
N GLU A 4 2.62 -21.91 2.90
CA GLU A 4 2.43 -20.48 3.08
C GLU A 4 2.53 -20.12 4.57
N VAL A 5 3.24 -19.05 4.89
CA VAL A 5 3.39 -18.49 6.23
C VAL A 5 2.88 -17.05 6.21
N LEU A 6 1.74 -16.81 6.87
CA LEU A 6 1.15 -15.49 7.01
C LEU A 6 1.68 -14.79 8.26
N LEU A 7 2.48 -13.75 8.07
CA LEU A 7 3.07 -12.94 9.13
C LEU A 7 2.23 -11.67 9.35
N VAL A 8 2.00 -11.33 10.61
CA VAL A 8 1.19 -10.19 11.05
C VAL A 8 1.95 -9.45 12.13
N LYS A 9 2.14 -8.14 11.93
CA LYS A 9 2.97 -7.30 12.77
C LYS A 9 2.37 -7.18 14.17
N GLY A 10 3.21 -7.36 15.18
CA GLY A 10 2.83 -7.40 16.60
C GLY A 10 2.07 -8.65 17.05
N VAL A 11 1.79 -9.60 16.14
CA VAL A 11 1.05 -10.84 16.43
C VAL A 11 1.99 -12.04 16.41
N ASN A 12 2.69 -12.29 15.29
CA ASN A 12 3.56 -13.46 15.12
C ASN A 12 4.91 -13.13 14.46
N ASP A 13 5.34 -11.87 14.54
CA ASP A 13 6.61 -11.33 14.04
C ASP A 13 7.69 -11.21 15.13
N ARG A 14 7.39 -11.60 16.37
CA ARG A 14 8.35 -11.58 17.47
C ARG A 14 9.39 -12.69 17.32
N PRO A 15 10.63 -12.50 17.80
CA PRO A 15 11.71 -13.48 17.64
C PRO A 15 11.35 -14.91 18.06
N GLN A 16 10.62 -15.08 19.18
CA GLN A 16 10.22 -16.39 19.70
C GLN A 16 9.20 -17.09 18.80
N GLU A 17 8.24 -16.33 18.25
CA GLU A 17 7.22 -16.85 17.32
C GLU A 17 7.88 -17.25 15.99
N LEU A 18 8.78 -16.40 15.48
CA LEU A 18 9.55 -16.69 14.27
C LEU A 18 10.40 -17.95 14.43
N GLU A 19 11.06 -18.14 15.57
CA GLU A 19 11.84 -19.35 15.85
C GLU A 19 10.97 -20.61 15.84
N ALA A 20 9.79 -20.55 16.47
CA ALA A 20 8.83 -21.65 16.46
C ALA A 20 8.33 -21.97 15.04
N LEU A 21 7.99 -20.94 14.25
CA LEU A 21 7.58 -21.08 12.85
C LEU A 21 8.69 -21.72 12.00
N VAL A 22 9.93 -21.25 12.14
CA VAL A 22 11.09 -21.81 11.43
C VAL A 22 11.31 -23.28 11.80
N GLY A 23 11.14 -23.63 13.09
CA GLY A 23 11.20 -25.01 13.56
C GLY A 23 10.14 -25.91 12.88
N LEU A 24 8.91 -25.42 12.78
CA LEU A 24 7.82 -26.12 12.08
C LEU A 24 8.09 -26.26 10.58
N VAL A 25 8.55 -25.20 9.91
CA VAL A 25 8.91 -25.24 8.49
C VAL A 25 9.99 -26.28 8.22
N LYS A 26 11.03 -26.33 9.07
CA LYS A 26 12.10 -27.35 8.96
C LYS A 26 11.56 -28.76 9.13
N ARG A 27 10.63 -28.97 10.08
CA ARG A 27 10.01 -30.29 10.30
C ARG A 27 9.12 -30.73 9.14
N ILE A 28 8.38 -29.80 8.54
CA ILE A 28 7.52 -30.07 7.37
C ILE A 28 8.37 -30.32 6.11
N ASN A 29 9.52 -29.66 6.01
CA ASN A 29 10.45 -29.74 4.86
C ASN A 29 9.76 -29.52 3.50
N PRO A 30 9.02 -28.40 3.30
CA PRO A 30 8.29 -28.16 2.06
C PRO A 30 9.26 -27.91 0.89
N ALA A 31 8.77 -28.11 -0.33
CA ALA A 31 9.54 -27.82 -1.54
C ALA A 31 9.70 -26.30 -1.78
N ARG A 32 8.79 -25.50 -1.23
CA ARG A 32 8.78 -24.02 -1.27
C ARG A 32 8.11 -23.46 -0.02
N VAL A 33 8.59 -22.31 0.44
CA VAL A 33 7.99 -21.54 1.54
C VAL A 33 7.61 -20.17 1.00
N GLN A 34 6.36 -19.78 1.16
CA GLN A 34 5.84 -18.49 0.71
C GLN A 34 5.56 -17.63 1.93
N LEU A 35 6.32 -16.56 2.11
CA LEU A 35 6.08 -15.57 3.15
C LEU A 35 5.07 -14.55 2.63
N ASN A 36 4.04 -14.29 3.41
CA ASN A 36 2.95 -13.37 3.07
C ASN A 36 2.54 -12.56 4.32
N THR A 37 1.76 -11.49 4.15
CA THR A 37 1.22 -10.68 5.26
C THR A 37 -0.24 -10.30 5.05
N VAL A 38 -0.89 -9.77 6.09
CA VAL A 38 -2.30 -9.37 6.05
C VAL A 38 -2.53 -8.18 5.11
N VAL A 39 -3.27 -8.40 4.02
CA VAL A 39 -3.52 -7.39 2.96
C VAL A 39 -4.88 -6.70 3.07
N ARG A 40 -5.62 -7.01 4.13
CA ARG A 40 -6.88 -6.36 4.50
C ARG A 40 -6.85 -6.11 6.01
N PRO A 41 -7.27 -4.94 6.50
CA PRO A 41 -7.46 -4.74 7.93
C PRO A 41 -8.43 -5.81 8.44
N PRO A 42 -8.03 -6.72 9.34
CA PRO A 42 -8.97 -7.64 9.96
C PRO A 42 -9.90 -6.84 10.89
N ALA A 43 -11.10 -7.36 11.15
CA ALA A 43 -12.04 -6.76 12.10
C ALA A 43 -11.47 -6.61 13.52
N HIS A 44 -10.35 -7.30 13.82
CA HIS A 44 -9.68 -7.34 15.12
C HIS A 44 -8.20 -6.95 15.03
N GLY A 45 -7.85 -5.89 14.30
CA GLY A 45 -6.49 -5.29 14.32
C GLY A 45 -5.35 -6.17 13.81
N GLY A 46 -4.21 -5.54 13.51
CA GLY A 46 -3.04 -6.21 12.94
C GLY A 46 -2.55 -5.46 11.71
N GLU A 47 -1.29 -5.02 11.79
CA GLU A 47 -0.64 -4.31 10.70
C GLU A 47 0.08 -5.29 9.76
N PRO A 48 0.14 -5.00 8.46
CA PRO A 48 1.03 -5.72 7.57
C PRO A 48 2.49 -5.48 7.98
N LEU A 49 3.35 -6.47 7.71
CA LEU A 49 4.78 -6.21 7.61
C LEU A 49 5.07 -5.47 6.30
N SER A 50 6.08 -4.61 6.29
CA SER A 50 6.60 -4.03 5.04
C SER A 50 7.29 -5.10 4.19
N LEU A 51 7.50 -4.82 2.90
CA LEU A 51 8.26 -5.70 2.03
C LEU A 51 9.67 -5.95 2.57
N GLU A 52 10.34 -4.89 3.01
CA GLU A 52 11.69 -4.97 3.58
C GLU A 52 11.70 -5.83 4.86
N GLU A 53 10.67 -5.72 5.71
CA GLU A 53 10.52 -6.56 6.90
C GLU A 53 10.34 -8.04 6.51
N LEU A 54 9.55 -8.36 5.48
CA LEU A 54 9.36 -9.73 4.98
C LEU A 54 10.64 -10.29 4.34
N GLU A 55 11.33 -9.49 3.53
CA GLU A 55 12.58 -9.87 2.87
C GLU A 55 13.69 -10.14 3.90
N ALA A 56 13.77 -9.34 4.96
CA ALA A 56 14.70 -9.55 6.05
C ALA A 56 14.49 -10.88 6.80
N LEU A 57 13.28 -11.44 6.75
CA LEU A 57 12.94 -12.71 7.40
C LEU A 57 13.23 -13.92 6.51
N MET A 58 13.34 -13.76 5.18
CA MET A 58 13.61 -14.88 4.25
C MET A 58 14.78 -15.79 4.66
N PRO A 59 15.95 -15.25 5.09
CA PRO A 59 17.09 -16.08 5.47
C PRO A 59 16.77 -17.05 6.62
N LEU A 60 15.83 -16.70 7.51
CA LEU A 60 15.43 -17.55 8.63
C LEU A 60 14.65 -18.79 8.18
N PHE A 61 13.86 -18.66 7.12
CA PHE A 61 13.05 -19.74 6.54
C PHE A 61 13.81 -20.57 5.49
N GLY A 62 15.04 -20.17 5.17
CA GLY A 62 15.98 -20.90 4.32
C GLY A 62 15.87 -20.57 2.83
N PRO A 63 16.69 -21.21 1.98
CA PRO A 63 16.89 -20.81 0.58
C PRO A 63 15.69 -21.08 -0.33
N ARG A 64 14.67 -21.78 0.17
CA ARG A 64 13.42 -22.08 -0.56
C ARG A 64 12.28 -21.12 -0.20
N ALA A 65 12.57 -20.11 0.63
CA ALA A 65 11.64 -19.05 0.98
C ALA A 65 11.58 -18.01 -0.13
N GLU A 66 10.36 -17.58 -0.46
CA GLU A 66 10.08 -16.45 -1.35
C GLU A 66 9.04 -15.56 -0.68
N VAL A 67 9.17 -14.24 -0.82
CA VAL A 67 8.11 -13.32 -0.44
C VAL A 67 7.08 -13.29 -1.57
N VAL A 68 5.85 -13.66 -1.28
CA VAL A 68 4.73 -13.49 -2.19
C VAL A 68 4.08 -12.16 -1.84
N ALA A 69 4.67 -11.10 -2.38
CA ALA A 69 4.10 -9.77 -2.26
C ALA A 69 2.73 -9.77 -2.94
N TYR A 70 1.66 -9.62 -2.16
CA TYR A 70 0.43 -9.09 -2.70
C TYR A 70 0.74 -7.70 -3.29
N PRO A 71 -0.06 -7.19 -4.25
CA PRO A 71 0.28 -6.01 -5.04
C PRO A 71 0.46 -4.69 -4.26
N THR A 72 0.54 -4.68 -2.93
CA THR A 72 0.52 -3.52 -2.05
C THR A 72 1.71 -2.59 -2.23
N ASP A 73 2.94 -3.05 -2.41
CA ASP A 73 4.07 -2.11 -2.60
C ASP A 73 4.06 -1.49 -3.99
N LYS A 74 3.71 -2.28 -5.00
CA LYS A 74 3.52 -1.78 -6.36
C LYS A 74 2.34 -0.81 -6.42
N LYS A 75 1.21 -1.15 -5.80
CA LYS A 75 0.03 -0.29 -5.68
C LYS A 75 0.28 0.91 -4.77
N ALA A 76 1.11 0.82 -3.73
CA ALA A 76 1.46 1.93 -2.85
C ALA A 76 2.34 2.93 -3.59
N LYS A 77 3.32 2.44 -4.34
CA LYS A 77 4.17 3.27 -5.20
C LYS A 77 3.40 3.88 -6.37
N GLU A 78 2.49 3.11 -6.99
CA GLU A 78 1.54 3.61 -8.00
C GLU A 78 0.55 4.62 -7.38
N ARG A 79 0.12 4.41 -6.12
CA ARG A 79 -0.72 5.34 -5.35
C ARG A 79 -0.03 6.66 -5.06
N GLU A 80 1.19 6.61 -4.53
CA GLU A 80 1.99 7.81 -4.25
C GLU A 80 2.27 8.57 -5.55
N GLY A 81 2.69 7.87 -6.61
CA GLY A 81 2.89 8.46 -7.93
C GLY A 81 1.61 9.11 -8.47
N LEU A 82 0.45 8.48 -8.29
CA LEU A 82 -0.83 9.05 -8.70
C LEU A 82 -1.24 10.26 -7.86
N ARG A 83 -1.04 10.23 -6.54
CA ARG A 83 -1.32 11.35 -5.63
C ARG A 83 -0.48 12.57 -5.98
N ASP A 84 0.82 12.38 -6.22
CA ASP A 84 1.71 13.46 -6.62
C ASP A 84 1.37 13.99 -8.01
N ALA A 85 1.02 13.11 -8.96
CA ALA A 85 0.54 13.53 -10.28
C ALA A 85 -0.77 14.34 -10.22
N ILE A 86 -1.68 14.02 -9.31
CA ILE A 86 -2.90 14.82 -9.05
C ILE A 86 -2.50 16.22 -8.56
N VAL A 87 -1.64 16.30 -7.55
CA VAL A 87 -1.18 17.58 -6.98
C VAL A 87 -0.47 18.42 -8.05
N GLU A 88 0.42 17.82 -8.84
CA GLU A 88 1.16 18.50 -9.90
C GLU A 88 0.23 19.02 -11.02
N THR A 89 -0.82 18.25 -11.34
CA THR A 89 -1.83 18.64 -12.32
C THR A 89 -2.58 19.89 -11.88
N VAL A 90 -3.06 19.91 -10.63
CA VAL A 90 -3.83 21.05 -10.09
C VAL A 90 -2.97 22.23 -9.65
N ALA A 91 -1.66 22.02 -9.44
CA ALA A 91 -0.70 23.08 -9.16
C ALA A 91 -0.45 23.98 -10.39
N ARG A 92 -0.54 23.42 -11.61
CA ARG A 92 -0.40 24.18 -12.86
C ARG A 92 -1.64 25.04 -13.16
N ARG A 93 -2.84 24.50 -12.88
CA ARG A 93 -4.12 25.21 -12.96
C ARG A 93 -5.19 24.47 -12.15
N PRO A 94 -6.15 25.16 -11.53
CA PRO A 94 -7.27 24.48 -10.89
C PRO A 94 -8.03 23.60 -11.89
N CYS A 95 -8.24 22.33 -11.54
CA CYS A 95 -8.92 21.35 -12.42
C CYS A 95 -10.11 20.72 -11.70
N SER A 96 -11.14 20.34 -12.44
CA SER A 96 -12.22 19.50 -11.90
C SER A 96 -11.75 18.05 -11.72
N LYS A 97 -12.47 17.26 -10.93
CA LYS A 97 -12.21 15.82 -10.79
C LYS A 97 -12.21 15.12 -12.16
N GLU A 98 -13.16 15.49 -13.02
CA GLU A 98 -13.31 14.94 -14.37
C GLU A 98 -12.12 15.29 -15.27
N ASP A 99 -11.56 16.49 -15.14
CA ASP A 99 -10.38 16.91 -15.89
C ASP A 99 -9.12 16.17 -15.42
N ILE A 100 -8.96 16.00 -14.10
CA ILE A 100 -7.84 15.25 -13.51
C ILE A 100 -7.86 13.80 -13.99
N ALA A 101 -9.03 13.16 -13.97
CA ALA A 101 -9.21 11.79 -14.46
C ALA A 101 -8.80 11.65 -15.94
N LYS A 102 -9.19 12.61 -16.79
CA LYS A 102 -8.83 12.62 -18.22
C LYS A 102 -7.33 12.83 -18.44
N VAL A 103 -6.71 13.76 -17.73
CA VAL A 103 -5.28 14.08 -17.88
C VAL A 103 -4.40 12.90 -17.44
N LEU A 104 -4.77 12.24 -16.35
CA LEU A 104 -4.00 11.14 -15.77
C LEU A 104 -4.36 9.76 -16.33
N GLY A 105 -5.40 9.67 -17.18
CA GLY A 105 -5.83 8.42 -17.79
C GLY A 105 -6.39 7.40 -16.79
N VAL A 106 -6.94 7.87 -15.66
CA VAL A 106 -7.49 7.03 -14.59
C VAL A 106 -8.98 7.27 -14.39
N SER A 107 -9.65 6.40 -13.64
CA SER A 107 -11.08 6.54 -13.39
C SER A 107 -11.40 7.71 -12.46
N ALA A 108 -12.54 8.38 -12.66
CA ALA A 108 -12.99 9.46 -11.78
C ALA A 108 -13.26 9.00 -10.33
N LEU A 109 -13.61 7.72 -10.13
CA LEU A 109 -13.78 7.12 -8.81
C LEU A 109 -12.45 7.01 -8.07
N GLU A 110 -11.40 6.60 -8.78
CA GLU A 110 -10.06 6.49 -8.25
C GLU A 110 -9.47 7.86 -7.90
N VAL A 111 -9.67 8.86 -8.74
CA VAL A 111 -9.33 10.26 -8.44
C VAL A 111 -10.10 10.78 -7.23
N ALA A 112 -11.41 10.50 -7.12
CA ALA A 112 -12.22 10.97 -6.00
C ALA A 112 -11.69 10.48 -4.63
N LYS A 113 -11.20 9.24 -4.59
CA LYS A 113 -10.60 8.67 -3.37
C LYS A 113 -9.40 9.52 -2.90
N TYR A 114 -8.45 9.79 -3.80
CA TYR A 114 -7.25 10.55 -3.45
C TYR A 114 -7.51 12.03 -3.22
N LEU A 115 -8.51 12.61 -3.91
CA LEU A 115 -8.92 13.99 -3.65
C LEU A 115 -9.41 14.16 -2.20
N GLY A 116 -10.16 13.22 -1.65
CA GLY A 116 -10.56 13.24 -0.25
C GLY A 116 -9.36 13.23 0.70
N GLU A 117 -8.48 12.24 0.53
CA GLU A 117 -7.25 12.10 1.34
C GLU A 117 -6.37 13.37 1.27
N LEU A 118 -6.16 13.93 0.07
CA LEU A 118 -5.31 15.11 -0.13
C LEU A 118 -5.94 16.42 0.37
N LEU A 119 -7.28 16.49 0.43
CA LEU A 119 -8.00 17.60 1.06
C LEU A 119 -7.87 17.53 2.58
N ASP A 120 -8.04 16.34 3.17
CA ASP A 120 -7.93 16.11 4.62
C ASP A 120 -6.50 16.40 5.12
N GLU A 121 -5.49 16.08 4.31
CA GLU A 121 -4.08 16.42 4.55
C GLU A 121 -3.74 17.90 4.31
N GLY A 122 -4.66 18.69 3.75
CA GLY A 122 -4.44 20.09 3.42
C GLY A 122 -3.48 20.33 2.25
N ARG A 123 -3.15 19.30 1.46
CA ARG A 123 -2.33 19.44 0.23
C ARG A 123 -3.12 20.08 -0.91
N LEU A 124 -4.45 19.97 -0.89
CA LEU A 124 -5.36 20.57 -1.85
C LEU A 124 -6.38 21.49 -1.17
N GLU A 125 -6.96 22.37 -1.96
CA GLU A 125 -8.11 23.20 -1.61
C GLU A 125 -9.20 23.03 -2.68
N ALA A 126 -10.45 22.88 -2.24
CA ALA A 126 -11.61 22.85 -3.12
C ALA A 126 -12.17 24.27 -3.32
N VAL A 127 -12.16 24.74 -4.56
CA VAL A 127 -12.66 26.06 -4.96
C VAL A 127 -13.90 25.87 -5.81
N ARG A 128 -15.01 26.50 -5.39
CA ARG A 128 -16.25 26.46 -6.18
C ARG A 128 -16.22 27.57 -7.22
N HIS A 129 -16.47 27.21 -8.48
CA HIS A 129 -16.61 28.17 -9.57
C HIS A 129 -17.89 27.85 -10.37
N GLY A 130 -18.88 28.74 -10.28
CA GLY A 130 -20.22 28.48 -10.80
C GLY A 130 -20.87 27.26 -10.14
N ASN A 131 -21.32 26.30 -10.95
CA ASN A 131 -21.95 25.06 -10.47
C ASN A 131 -20.97 23.87 -10.40
N GLN A 132 -19.66 24.12 -10.47
CA GLN A 132 -18.63 23.09 -10.49
C GLN A 132 -17.60 23.31 -9.36
N ILE A 133 -16.99 22.21 -8.93
CA ILE A 133 -15.90 22.20 -7.94
C ILE A 133 -14.59 21.97 -8.68
N PHE A 134 -13.64 22.84 -8.41
CA PHE A 134 -12.27 22.74 -8.88
C PHE A 134 -11.35 22.51 -7.69
N TYR A 135 -10.24 21.83 -7.94
CA TYR A 135 -9.22 21.56 -6.94
C TYR A 135 -7.96 22.33 -7.30
N LYS A 136 -7.31 22.92 -6.29
CA LYS A 136 -6.08 23.69 -6.41
C LYS A 136 -5.06 23.15 -5.41
N ALA A 137 -3.79 23.08 -5.78
CA ALA A 137 -2.75 22.72 -4.82
C ALA A 137 -2.52 23.83 -3.81
N ASN A 138 -2.45 23.47 -2.52
CA ASN A 138 -1.92 24.35 -1.51
C ASN A 138 -0.40 24.35 -1.66
N ARG A 139 0.17 25.53 -1.95
CA ARG A 139 1.61 25.71 -1.83
C ARG A 139 1.93 25.75 -0.35
N SER A 140 2.21 24.60 0.24
CA SER A 140 3.04 24.54 1.43
C SER A 140 4.40 25.12 1.02
N GLY A 141 4.72 26.31 1.55
CA GLY A 141 6.05 26.88 1.46
C GLY A 141 7.05 26.11 2.31
#